data_AF-A0A817I2M9-F1
#
_entry.id   AF-A0A817I2M9-F1
#
_cell.length_a   1.000
_cell.length_b   1.000
_cell.length_c   1.000
_cell.angle_alpha   90.00
_cell.angle_beta   90.00
_cell.angle_gamma   90.00
#
_symmetry.space_group_name_H-M   'P 1'
#
loop_
_entity.id
_entity.type
_entity.pdbx_description
1 polymer ?
#
loop_
_entity_poly.entity_id
_entity_poly.type
_entity_poly.pdbx_seq_one_letter_code
_entity_poly.pdbx_strand_id
1 'polypeptide(L)'
;MPRPSTASSKGGKDESVRVVVRCRPMSDKEQDSGCERVVDIDNQRRQVSIRRPKNENTQRMTSSGDDVHNFYFDAVYDWNYANRAKNIKNQPRINEDPKDALLRKFQEEIARLKGQLEGKGKDGRKSHRNRNRDGTEMDDDTSEQDDEELFLKEQQDKLNEEKRTIMHKKNINENEREAMLKQLEEQKKEIEREQEERRKMQHKILEMQSKLITGGKDIITHTSEQEQALRQKRRLIAEAERRNREVQQQLEQREEDRRTMNETYTSIKEEVEDKRTKRDKLSKSLKKLEAKKQDIIEKHRSAREELEAEQREMQKQAKLFQLVIENFIPVDERERLLKRIQFDEQQNYWTLKELSKQTYDK
;
A
#
# COMPACT_ATOMS: atom_id res chain seq x y z
N MET A 1 -20.04 -46.19 -22.19
CA MET A 1 -20.14 -46.72 -20.81
C MET A 1 -19.18 -45.96 -19.91
N PRO A 2 -19.58 -45.62 -18.68
CA PRO A 2 -18.85 -44.71 -17.80
C PRO A 2 -17.80 -45.46 -16.97
N ARG A 3 -16.77 -44.75 -16.49
CA ARG A 3 -16.20 -45.07 -15.19
C ARG A 3 -16.43 -43.91 -14.20
N PRO A 4 -17.03 -44.21 -13.03
CA PRO A 4 -17.18 -43.29 -11.92
C PRO A 4 -16.06 -43.46 -10.88
N SER A 5 -16.16 -42.61 -9.86
CA SER A 5 -15.52 -42.63 -8.53
C SER A 5 -14.07 -42.14 -8.41
N THR A 6 -13.99 -40.96 -7.80
CA THR A 6 -13.00 -40.51 -6.84
C THR A 6 -12.38 -41.64 -6.01
N ALA A 7 -11.09 -41.90 -6.21
CA ALA A 7 -10.27 -42.68 -5.30
C ALA A 7 -9.09 -41.81 -4.86
N SER A 8 -9.07 -41.46 -3.58
CA SER A 8 -7.92 -40.86 -2.89
C SER A 8 -6.79 -41.89 -2.84
N SER A 9 -5.90 -41.86 -3.83
CA SER A 9 -4.66 -42.62 -3.82
C SER A 9 -3.54 -41.73 -3.27
N LYS A 10 -3.10 -42.03 -2.04
CA LYS A 10 -1.76 -41.67 -1.57
C LYS A 10 -0.76 -42.49 -2.39
N GLY A 11 0.01 -41.86 -3.24
CA GLY A 11 1.06 -42.49 -4.03
C GLY A 11 1.89 -41.43 -4.74
N GLY A 12 3.20 -41.68 -4.84
CA GLY A 12 4.27 -40.93 -5.52
C GLY A 12 3.90 -39.67 -6.30
N LYS A 13 4.69 -38.60 -6.12
CA LYS A 13 4.65 -37.44 -7.03
C LYS A 13 5.14 -37.87 -8.42
N ASP A 14 4.28 -38.53 -9.18
CA ASP A 14 4.34 -38.51 -10.64
C ASP A 14 3.89 -37.10 -11.05
N GLU A 15 4.86 -36.23 -11.30
CA GLU A 15 4.60 -34.90 -11.84
C GLU A 15 4.18 -35.04 -13.31
N SER A 16 2.89 -35.23 -13.56
CA SER A 16 2.34 -35.12 -14.91
C SER A 16 2.41 -33.67 -15.38
N VAL A 17 2.94 -33.45 -16.58
CA VAL A 17 2.98 -32.12 -17.21
C VAL A 17 1.56 -31.58 -17.33
N ARG A 18 1.30 -30.41 -16.73
CA ARG A 18 0.02 -29.72 -16.85
C ARG A 18 -0.05 -29.00 -18.20
N VAL A 19 -1.10 -29.26 -18.97
CA VAL A 19 -1.30 -28.69 -20.31
C VAL A 19 -2.49 -27.73 -20.28
N VAL A 20 -2.24 -26.50 -20.73
CA VAL A 20 -3.21 -25.42 -20.75
C VAL A 20 -3.33 -24.86 -22.15
N VAL A 21 -4.56 -24.61 -22.60
CA VAL A 21 -4.83 -24.06 -23.94
C VAL A 21 -5.50 -22.70 -23.82
N ARG A 22 -5.06 -21.73 -24.64
CA ARG A 22 -5.68 -20.42 -24.76
C ARG A 22 -6.01 -20.12 -26.23
N CYS A 23 -7.27 -19.83 -26.52
CA CYS A 23 -7.67 -19.30 -27.81
C CYS A 23 -7.68 -17.77 -27.76
N ARG A 24 -7.09 -17.15 -28.77
CA ARG A 24 -7.12 -15.69 -28.94
C ARG A 24 -8.42 -15.27 -29.63
N PRO A 25 -8.90 -14.03 -29.43
CA PRO A 25 -9.92 -13.45 -30.30
C PRO A 25 -9.45 -13.39 -31.76
N MET A 26 -10.41 -13.41 -32.69
CA MET A 26 -10.12 -13.19 -34.11
C MET A 26 -9.70 -11.74 -34.33
N SER A 27 -8.66 -11.54 -35.12
CA SER A 27 -8.19 -10.22 -35.52
C SER A 27 -9.18 -9.58 -36.51
N ASP A 28 -9.24 -8.25 -36.54
CA ASP A 28 -10.08 -7.51 -37.48
C ASP A 28 -9.81 -7.92 -38.94
N LYS A 29 -8.54 -8.15 -39.30
CA LYS A 29 -8.18 -8.67 -40.64
C LYS A 29 -8.80 -10.02 -40.96
N GLU A 30 -8.94 -10.91 -39.97
CA GLU A 30 -9.55 -12.23 -40.14
C GLU A 30 -11.08 -12.11 -40.28
N GLN A 31 -11.69 -11.16 -39.56
CA GLN A 31 -13.11 -10.84 -39.67
C GLN A 31 -13.42 -10.22 -41.05
N ASP A 32 -12.61 -9.27 -41.49
CA ASP A 32 -12.74 -8.59 -42.79
C ASP A 32 -12.50 -9.54 -43.97
N SER A 33 -11.62 -10.53 -43.79
CA SER A 33 -11.35 -11.57 -44.80
C SER A 33 -12.42 -12.67 -44.84
N GLY A 34 -13.46 -12.59 -44.00
CA GLY A 34 -14.55 -13.57 -43.94
C GLY A 34 -14.15 -14.93 -43.37
N CYS A 35 -13.08 -15.00 -42.57
CA CYS A 35 -12.67 -16.26 -41.95
C CYS A 35 -13.68 -16.70 -40.87
N GLU A 36 -14.16 -17.95 -40.96
CA GLU A 36 -15.05 -18.52 -39.94
C GLU A 36 -14.24 -19.04 -38.74
N ARG A 37 -14.78 -18.84 -37.53
CA ARG A 37 -14.23 -19.43 -36.33
C ARG A 37 -14.56 -20.92 -36.26
N VAL A 38 -13.52 -21.75 -36.34
CA VAL A 38 -13.65 -23.21 -36.27
C VAL A 38 -13.35 -23.80 -34.89
N VAL A 39 -12.87 -23.00 -33.94
CA VAL A 39 -12.52 -23.44 -32.58
C VAL A 39 -13.58 -22.96 -31.60
N ASP A 40 -14.16 -23.90 -30.86
CA ASP A 40 -15.08 -23.64 -29.76
C ASP A 40 -14.47 -24.12 -28.43
N ILE A 41 -14.73 -23.41 -27.34
CA ILE A 41 -14.14 -23.68 -26.03
C ILE A 41 -15.23 -23.72 -24.96
N ASP A 42 -15.30 -24.85 -24.26
CA ASP A 42 -16.10 -25.00 -23.05
C ASP A 42 -15.18 -25.00 -21.83
N ASN A 43 -15.21 -23.89 -21.08
CA ASN A 43 -14.39 -23.71 -19.88
C ASN A 43 -14.85 -24.57 -18.69
N GLN A 44 -16.14 -24.94 -18.63
CA GLN A 44 -16.65 -25.81 -17.56
C GLN A 44 -16.21 -27.26 -17.77
N ARG A 45 -16.24 -27.70 -19.02
CA ARG A 45 -15.80 -29.06 -19.41
C ARG A 45 -14.32 -29.19 -19.71
N ARG A 46 -13.59 -28.07 -19.67
CA ARG A 46 -12.16 -27.97 -20.06
C ARG A 46 -11.90 -28.57 -21.44
N GLN A 47 -12.83 -28.31 -22.35
CA GLN A 47 -12.90 -28.95 -23.66
C GLN A 47 -12.65 -27.91 -24.75
N VAL A 48 -11.87 -28.30 -25.76
CA VAL A 48 -11.69 -27.55 -27.00
C VAL A 48 -12.23 -28.40 -28.14
N SER A 49 -13.18 -27.84 -28.89
CA SER A 49 -13.84 -28.50 -30.01
C SER A 49 -13.40 -27.82 -31.31
N ILE A 50 -12.81 -28.58 -32.23
CA ILE A 50 -12.32 -28.07 -33.52
C ILE A 50 -13.21 -28.62 -34.64
N ARG A 51 -13.86 -27.72 -35.38
CA ARG A 51 -14.71 -28.03 -36.53
C ARG A 51 -13.88 -28.02 -37.82
N ARG A 52 -14.12 -28.96 -38.74
CA ARG A 52 -13.55 -28.86 -40.10
C ARG A 52 -14.28 -27.79 -40.91
N PRO A 53 -13.58 -26.85 -41.57
CA PRO A 53 -14.21 -25.85 -42.42
C PRO A 53 -14.86 -26.51 -43.64
N LYS A 54 -16.06 -26.01 -44.01
CA LYS A 54 -16.84 -26.54 -45.14
C LYS A 54 -16.33 -25.93 -46.44
N ASN A 55 -15.52 -26.67 -47.19
CA ASN A 55 -15.12 -26.30 -48.55
C ASN A 55 -15.96 -27.09 -49.58
N GLU A 56 -16.20 -26.53 -50.77
CA GLU A 56 -16.97 -27.19 -51.85
C GLU A 56 -16.42 -28.58 -52.22
N ASN A 57 -15.11 -28.81 -52.08
CA ASN A 57 -14.48 -30.12 -52.29
C ASN A 57 -14.72 -31.12 -51.14
N THR A 58 -14.92 -30.66 -49.90
CA THR A 58 -15.13 -31.53 -48.73
C THR A 58 -16.58 -31.99 -48.62
N GLN A 59 -17.52 -31.20 -49.16
CA GLN A 59 -18.96 -31.47 -49.15
C GLN A 59 -19.34 -32.74 -49.95
N ARG A 60 -18.46 -33.21 -50.84
CA ARG A 60 -18.67 -34.42 -51.66
C ARG A 60 -18.21 -35.72 -51.02
N MET A 61 -17.50 -35.71 -49.88
CA MET A 61 -16.89 -36.93 -49.31
C MET A 61 -17.33 -37.34 -47.90
N THR A 62 -18.11 -36.55 -47.16
CA THR A 62 -18.50 -36.92 -45.78
C THR A 62 -20.02 -36.90 -45.57
N SER A 63 -20.67 -38.05 -45.80
CA SER A 63 -22.08 -38.28 -45.42
C SER A 63 -22.25 -38.82 -43.99
N SER A 64 -21.21 -38.75 -43.14
CA SER A 64 -21.22 -39.36 -41.81
C SER A 64 -20.55 -38.47 -40.75
N GLY A 65 -21.38 -37.70 -40.04
CA GLY A 65 -21.35 -37.58 -38.57
C GLY A 65 -20.26 -36.79 -37.83
N ASP A 66 -18.99 -36.83 -38.23
CA ASP A 66 -17.89 -36.37 -37.33
C ASP A 66 -17.06 -35.21 -37.89
N ASP A 67 -17.71 -34.06 -38.09
CA ASP A 67 -17.06 -32.80 -38.50
C ASP A 67 -16.40 -32.05 -37.33
N VAL A 68 -16.48 -32.56 -36.08
CA VAL A 68 -16.00 -31.89 -34.86
C VAL A 68 -15.12 -32.82 -34.03
N HIS A 69 -13.89 -32.38 -33.73
CA HIS A 69 -12.94 -33.12 -32.88
C HIS A 69 -12.83 -32.46 -31.51
N ASN A 70 -13.00 -33.24 -30.44
CA ASN A 70 -13.01 -32.75 -29.06
C ASN A 70 -11.71 -33.13 -28.33
N PHE A 71 -11.09 -32.16 -27.66
CA PHE A 71 -9.87 -32.32 -26.86
C PHE A 71 -10.11 -31.84 -25.43
N TYR A 72 -9.48 -32.49 -24.45
CA TYR A 72 -9.61 -32.15 -23.03
C TYR A 72 -8.26 -31.75 -22.45
N PHE A 73 -8.25 -30.73 -21.59
CA PHE A 73 -7.02 -30.15 -21.01
C PHE A 73 -7.18 -29.87 -19.51
N ASP A 74 -6.07 -29.55 -18.83
CA ASP A 74 -6.10 -29.17 -17.40
C ASP A 74 -6.79 -27.82 -17.18
N ALA A 75 -6.60 -26.88 -18.10
CA ALA A 75 -7.32 -25.61 -18.15
C ALA A 75 -7.44 -25.12 -19.60
N VAL A 76 -8.54 -24.43 -19.90
CA VAL A 76 -8.79 -23.82 -21.22
C VAL A 76 -9.22 -22.37 -21.03
N TYR A 77 -8.77 -21.49 -21.91
CA TYR A 77 -9.10 -20.06 -21.87
C TYR A 77 -9.65 -19.60 -23.21
N ASP A 78 -10.88 -19.09 -23.18
CA ASP A 78 -11.55 -18.50 -24.34
C ASP A 78 -10.99 -17.11 -24.70
N TRP A 79 -11.47 -16.58 -25.81
CA TRP A 79 -11.15 -15.24 -26.29
C TRP A 79 -11.55 -14.11 -25.31
N ASN A 80 -12.49 -14.39 -24.40
CA ASN A 80 -12.98 -13.43 -23.40
C ASN A 80 -12.12 -13.40 -22.12
N TYR A 81 -11.15 -14.31 -21.98
CA TYR A 81 -10.28 -14.37 -20.79
C TYR A 81 -9.60 -13.04 -20.50
N ALA A 82 -9.11 -12.33 -21.53
CA ALA A 82 -8.47 -11.02 -21.36
C ALA A 82 -9.41 -9.99 -20.72
N ASN A 83 -10.70 -9.97 -21.11
CA ASN A 83 -11.69 -9.06 -20.53
C ASN A 83 -12.06 -9.43 -19.10
N ARG A 84 -12.20 -10.74 -18.79
CA ARG A 84 -12.42 -11.19 -17.41
C ARG A 84 -11.23 -10.86 -16.51
N ALA A 85 -10.00 -11.08 -16.98
CA ALA A 85 -8.79 -10.81 -16.23
C ALA A 85 -8.60 -9.30 -15.94
N LYS A 86 -8.94 -8.42 -16.89
CA LYS A 86 -8.93 -6.96 -16.71
C LYS A 86 -9.91 -6.46 -15.65
N ASN A 87 -10.99 -7.21 -15.40
CA ASN A 87 -12.02 -6.85 -14.41
C ASN A 87 -11.71 -7.36 -12.99
N ILE A 88 -10.61 -8.10 -12.79
CA ILE A 88 -10.17 -8.53 -11.47
C ILE A 88 -9.51 -7.35 -10.77
N LYS A 89 -10.19 -6.79 -9.76
CA LYS A 89 -9.66 -5.72 -8.92
C LYS A 89 -9.00 -6.32 -7.69
N ASN A 90 -7.67 -6.37 -7.67
CA ASN A 90 -6.94 -6.73 -6.45
C ASN A 90 -6.84 -5.49 -5.54
N GLN A 91 -6.91 -5.67 -4.22
CA GLN A 91 -6.66 -4.60 -3.26
C GLN A 91 -5.17 -4.62 -2.89
N PRO A 92 -4.34 -3.68 -3.40
CA PRO A 92 -2.94 -3.63 -3.01
C PRO A 92 -2.85 -3.29 -1.52
N ARG A 93 -2.17 -4.14 -0.75
CA ARG A 93 -1.88 -3.90 0.67
C ARG A 93 -0.38 -3.76 0.83
N ILE A 94 0.03 -2.77 1.63
CA ILE A 94 1.41 -2.66 2.08
C ILE A 94 1.68 -3.88 2.95
N ASN A 95 2.62 -4.72 2.52
CA ASN A 95 3.01 -5.92 3.24
C ASN A 95 3.95 -5.51 4.38
N GLU A 96 3.38 -4.92 5.43
CA GLU A 96 4.10 -4.59 6.67
C GLU A 96 4.45 -5.89 7.42
N ASP A 97 5.60 -5.90 8.10
CA ASP A 97 5.97 -7.01 8.98
C ASP A 97 4.89 -7.14 10.08
N PRO A 98 4.38 -8.36 10.36
CA PRO A 98 3.37 -8.58 11.41
C PRO A 98 3.77 -8.00 12.78
N LYS A 99 5.07 -7.81 13.04
CA LYS A 99 5.57 -7.16 14.26
C LYS A 99 5.36 -5.65 14.25
N ASP A 100 5.60 -4.98 13.13
CA ASP A 100 5.45 -3.52 13.00
C ASP A 100 3.98 -3.11 13.04
N ALA A 101 3.10 -3.91 12.41
CA ALA A 101 1.66 -3.71 12.48
C ALA A 101 1.10 -3.85 13.91
N LEU A 102 1.70 -4.71 14.74
CA LEU A 102 1.31 -4.88 16.13
C LEU A 102 1.85 -3.76 17.02
N LEU A 103 3.09 -3.32 16.78
CA LEU A 103 3.72 -2.23 17.51
C LEU A 103 2.96 -0.91 17.30
N ARG A 104 2.53 -0.62 16.07
CA ARG A 104 1.71 0.56 15.75
C ARG A 104 0.38 0.56 16.49
N LYS A 105 -0.33 -0.57 16.53
CA LYS A 105 -1.60 -0.69 17.28
C LYS A 105 -1.41 -0.46 18.77
N PHE A 106 -0.31 -0.95 19.34
CA PHE A 106 0.00 -0.71 20.75
C PHE A 106 0.37 0.75 21.02
N GLN A 107 1.12 1.40 20.12
CA GLN A 107 1.45 2.82 20.23
C GLN A 107 0.20 3.71 20.15
N GLU A 108 -0.72 3.43 19.22
CA GLU A 108 -1.99 4.15 19.07
C GLU A 108 -2.87 4.00 20.33
N GLU A 109 -2.96 2.80 20.92
CA GLU A 109 -3.75 2.57 22.14
C GLU A 109 -3.14 3.22 23.38
N ILE A 110 -1.80 3.23 23.50
CA ILE A 110 -1.09 3.97 24.57
C ILE A 110 -1.35 5.47 24.43
N ALA A 111 -1.26 6.03 23.22
CA ALA A 111 -1.53 7.45 22.97
C ALA A 111 -2.98 7.81 23.32
N ARG A 112 -3.95 6.94 22.99
CA ARG A 112 -5.36 7.14 23.33
C ARG A 112 -5.59 7.17 24.84
N LEU A 113 -5.01 6.23 25.59
CA LEU A 113 -5.17 6.19 27.05
C LEU A 113 -4.43 7.33 27.75
N LYS A 114 -3.24 7.74 27.28
CA LYS A 114 -2.55 8.94 27.78
C LYS A 114 -3.41 10.20 27.58
N GLY A 115 -4.00 10.38 26.39
CA GLY A 115 -4.88 11.52 26.12
C GLY A 115 -6.14 11.56 26.99
N GLN A 116 -6.69 10.41 27.39
CA GLN A 116 -7.83 10.35 28.33
C GLN A 116 -7.48 10.77 29.76
N LEU A 117 -6.21 10.61 30.17
CA LEU A 117 -5.72 11.10 31.47
C LEU A 117 -5.45 12.61 31.46
N GLU A 118 -4.83 13.12 30.40
CA GLU A 118 -4.53 14.56 30.25
C GLU A 118 -5.79 15.42 30.12
N GLY A 119 -6.83 14.92 29.43
CA GLY A 119 -8.10 15.62 29.25
C GLY A 119 -8.88 15.86 30.55
N LYS A 120 -8.64 15.06 31.59
CA LYS A 120 -9.30 15.19 32.90
C LYS A 120 -8.52 16.06 33.90
N GLY A 121 -7.35 16.61 33.55
CA GLY A 121 -6.50 17.41 34.45
C GLY A 121 -6.60 18.94 34.28
N LYS A 122 -7.26 19.44 33.22
CA LYS A 122 -7.10 20.84 32.77
C LYS A 122 -8.17 21.84 33.20
N ASP A 123 -9.26 21.43 33.85
CA ASP A 123 -10.36 22.37 34.20
C ASP A 123 -10.10 23.27 35.43
N GLY A 124 -8.96 23.12 36.13
CA GLY A 124 -8.67 23.89 37.36
C GLY A 124 -7.65 25.04 37.24
N ARG A 125 -6.97 25.24 36.11
CA ARG A 125 -5.76 26.10 36.05
C ARG A 125 -5.83 27.17 34.95
N LYS A 126 -6.71 28.17 35.14
CA LYS A 126 -6.61 29.46 34.43
C LYS A 126 -6.60 30.63 35.42
N SER A 127 -5.56 30.69 36.25
CA SER A 127 -5.12 31.96 36.82
C SER A 127 -3.67 31.82 37.28
N HIS A 128 -2.84 32.79 36.92
CA HIS A 128 -1.45 32.98 37.37
C HIS A 128 -0.37 32.14 36.69
N ARG A 129 -0.01 32.55 35.46
CA ARG A 129 1.41 32.73 35.11
C ARG A 129 1.53 33.69 33.92
N ASN A 130 1.70 34.97 34.23
CA ASN A 130 2.33 35.92 33.32
C ASN A 130 3.67 36.33 33.96
N ARG A 131 4.79 35.88 33.35
CA ARG A 131 5.99 36.68 33.06
C ARG A 131 7.12 35.77 32.54
N ASN A 132 7.55 36.07 31.32
CA ASN A 132 8.87 35.88 30.69
C ASN A 132 9.86 34.92 31.37
N ARG A 133 10.33 33.91 30.62
CA ARG A 133 11.76 33.78 30.27
C ARG A 133 12.00 32.73 29.17
N ASP A 134 12.69 33.21 28.15
CA ASP A 134 13.64 32.60 27.20
C ASP A 134 13.95 31.09 27.26
N GLY A 135 14.15 30.54 26.06
CA GLY A 135 14.05 29.13 25.71
C GLY A 135 15.19 28.24 26.19
N THR A 136 14.82 27.01 26.54
CA THR A 136 15.54 25.76 26.24
C THR A 136 14.52 24.63 26.42
N GLU A 137 14.07 24.02 25.32
CA GLU A 137 13.22 22.83 25.34
C GLU A 137 14.10 21.61 25.65
N MET A 138 14.00 21.10 26.88
CA MET A 138 14.44 19.76 27.24
C MET A 138 13.20 19.03 27.73
N ASP A 139 12.81 17.98 26.99
CA ASP A 139 11.77 17.01 27.36
C ASP A 139 12.12 16.39 28.73
N ASP A 140 11.42 16.82 29.78
CA ASP A 140 11.47 16.23 31.12
C ASP A 140 10.05 15.77 31.52
N ASP A 141 9.54 14.77 30.80
CA ASP A 141 8.22 14.14 31.01
C ASP A 141 8.18 13.22 32.26
N THR A 142 9.23 13.26 33.10
CA THR A 142 9.39 12.37 34.28
C THR A 142 9.11 13.10 35.60
N SER A 143 9.16 14.43 35.64
CA SER A 143 8.96 15.22 36.86
C SER A 143 7.50 15.62 37.13
N GLU A 144 6.62 15.56 36.12
CA GLU A 144 5.23 16.04 36.26
C GLU A 144 4.31 15.08 37.07
N GLN A 145 4.61 13.78 37.13
CA GLN A 145 3.79 12.80 37.88
C GLN A 145 3.97 12.93 39.41
N ASP A 146 5.20 13.19 39.85
CA ASP A 146 5.53 13.31 41.28
C ASP A 146 4.95 14.62 41.88
N ASP A 147 4.91 15.70 41.08
CA ASP A 147 4.34 16.99 41.48
C ASP A 147 2.80 16.96 41.62
N GLU A 148 2.12 16.11 40.84
CA GLU A 148 0.66 15.95 40.91
C GLU A 148 0.23 15.17 42.17
N GLU A 149 0.94 14.09 42.53
CA GLU A 149 0.65 13.31 43.73
C GLU A 149 0.87 14.11 45.02
N LEU A 150 1.91 14.95 45.06
CA LEU A 150 2.19 15.86 46.18
C LEU A 150 1.10 16.92 46.36
N PHE A 151 0.57 17.49 45.26
CA PHE A 151 -0.49 18.50 45.31
C PHE A 151 -1.83 17.92 45.80
N LEU A 152 -2.21 16.71 45.36
CA LEU A 152 -3.43 16.04 45.84
C LEU A 152 -3.32 15.69 47.33
N LYS A 153 -2.13 15.28 47.80
CA LYS A 153 -1.89 15.00 49.21
C LYS A 153 -2.01 16.25 50.09
N GLU A 154 -1.48 17.38 49.62
CA GLU A 154 -1.61 18.67 50.29
C GLU A 154 -3.08 19.15 50.37
N GLN A 155 -3.88 18.87 49.34
CA GLN A 155 -5.32 19.15 49.34
C GLN A 155 -6.08 18.26 50.34
N GLN A 156 -5.72 16.97 50.42
CA GLN A 156 -6.27 16.01 51.38
C GLN A 156 -5.98 16.44 52.83
N ASP A 157 -4.78 16.95 53.08
CA ASP A 157 -4.34 17.41 54.40
C ASP A 157 -5.03 18.70 54.83
N LYS A 158 -5.26 19.64 53.90
CA LYS A 158 -6.09 20.85 54.15
C LYS A 158 -7.53 20.49 54.52
N LEU A 159 -8.14 19.53 53.83
CA LEU A 159 -9.48 19.02 54.14
C LEU A 159 -9.55 18.35 55.53
N ASN A 160 -8.50 17.63 55.92
CA ASN A 160 -8.39 17.00 57.25
C ASN A 160 -8.18 18.05 58.35
N GLU A 161 -7.39 19.09 58.09
CA GLU A 161 -7.18 20.22 59.00
C GLU A 161 -8.48 21.00 59.23
N GLU A 162 -9.23 21.26 58.14
CA GLU A 162 -10.53 21.93 58.19
C GLU A 162 -11.56 21.10 58.98
N LYS A 163 -11.59 19.77 58.78
CA LYS A 163 -12.39 18.83 59.60
C LYS A 163 -12.03 18.91 61.09
N ARG A 164 -10.74 19.05 61.44
CA ARG A 164 -10.29 19.21 62.84
C ARG A 164 -10.71 20.55 63.44
N THR A 165 -10.63 21.64 62.67
CA THR A 165 -11.04 22.98 63.14
C THR A 165 -12.55 23.06 63.40
N ILE A 166 -13.37 22.47 62.53
CA ILE A 166 -14.83 22.37 62.72
C ILE A 166 -15.16 21.52 63.96
N MET A 167 -14.36 20.48 64.23
CA MET A 167 -14.50 19.67 65.44
C MET A 167 -14.12 20.41 66.75
N HIS A 168 -13.32 21.48 66.68
CA HIS A 168 -12.88 22.21 67.87
C HIS A 168 -13.67 23.49 68.15
N LYS A 169 -14.49 23.97 67.18
CA LYS A 169 -15.42 25.08 67.38
C LYS A 169 -16.60 24.62 68.28
N LYS A 170 -16.65 25.15 69.51
CA LYS A 170 -17.67 24.84 70.53
C LYS A 170 -19.00 25.60 70.39
N ASN A 171 -19.11 26.48 69.39
CA ASN A 171 -20.23 27.45 69.26
C ASN A 171 -21.15 27.20 68.05
N ILE A 172 -21.19 25.96 67.54
CA ILE A 172 -21.98 25.54 66.38
C ILE A 172 -23.00 24.49 66.84
N ASN A 173 -24.25 24.58 66.38
CA ASN A 173 -25.28 23.59 66.69
C ASN A 173 -24.82 22.18 66.27
N GLU A 174 -25.07 21.18 67.13
CA GLU A 174 -24.59 19.81 66.96
C GLU A 174 -25.05 19.19 65.63
N ASN A 175 -26.29 19.48 65.21
CA ASN A 175 -26.85 19.07 63.93
C ASN A 175 -26.16 19.71 62.71
N GLU A 176 -25.75 20.99 62.78
CA GLU A 176 -25.09 21.69 61.67
C GLU A 176 -23.63 21.23 61.52
N ARG A 177 -22.98 20.95 62.64
CA ARG A 177 -21.64 20.37 62.69
C ARG A 177 -21.61 18.96 62.11
N GLU A 178 -22.61 18.12 62.43
CA GLU A 178 -22.72 16.77 61.88
C GLU A 178 -22.99 16.76 60.37
N ALA A 179 -23.84 17.68 59.87
CA ALA A 179 -24.09 17.83 58.44
C ALA A 179 -22.84 18.25 57.65
N MET A 180 -22.04 19.19 58.16
CA MET A 180 -20.78 19.61 57.54
C MET A 180 -19.73 18.49 57.54
N LEU A 181 -19.63 17.71 58.63
CA LEU A 181 -18.72 16.56 58.70
C LEU A 181 -19.10 15.48 57.68
N LYS A 182 -20.40 15.24 57.50
CA LYS A 182 -20.91 14.27 56.53
C LYS A 182 -20.64 14.71 55.08
N GLN A 183 -20.78 16.00 54.77
CA GLN A 183 -20.45 16.54 53.44
C GLN A 183 -18.94 16.44 53.12
N LEU A 184 -18.06 16.75 54.07
CA LEU A 184 -16.61 16.61 53.90
C LEU A 184 -16.20 15.13 53.71
N GLU A 185 -16.88 14.21 54.38
CA GLU A 185 -16.62 12.77 54.27
C GLU A 185 -17.11 12.19 52.94
N GLU A 186 -18.23 12.68 52.41
CA GLU A 186 -18.73 12.33 51.07
C GLU A 186 -17.77 12.84 49.98
N GLN A 187 -17.33 14.10 50.06
CA GLN A 187 -16.37 14.67 49.12
C GLN A 187 -15.02 13.94 49.14
N LYS A 188 -14.55 13.54 50.32
CA LYS A 188 -13.32 12.75 50.46
C LYS A 188 -13.43 11.38 49.79
N LYS A 189 -14.57 10.70 49.93
CA LYS A 189 -14.83 9.41 49.27
C LYS A 189 -14.91 9.55 47.75
N GLU A 190 -15.45 10.65 47.24
CA GLU A 190 -15.52 10.88 45.80
C GLU A 190 -14.13 11.10 45.18
N ILE A 191 -13.28 11.91 45.84
CA ILE A 191 -11.88 12.11 45.43
C ILE A 191 -11.10 10.78 45.47
N GLU A 192 -11.32 9.95 46.48
CA GLU A 192 -10.66 8.64 46.60
C GLU A 192 -11.07 7.67 45.50
N ARG A 193 -12.35 7.64 45.10
CA ARG A 193 -12.81 6.86 43.94
C ARG A 193 -12.18 7.32 42.64
N GLU A 194 -12.11 8.63 42.40
CA GLU A 194 -11.49 9.17 41.19
C GLU A 194 -9.98 8.85 41.14
N GLN A 195 -9.29 8.96 42.28
CA GLN A 195 -7.89 8.55 42.42
C GLN A 195 -7.69 7.06 42.12
N GLU A 196 -8.58 6.19 42.61
CA GLU A 196 -8.47 4.76 42.36
C GLU A 196 -8.71 4.39 40.89
N GLU A 197 -9.64 5.07 40.22
CA GLU A 197 -9.86 4.92 38.77
C GLU A 197 -8.66 5.41 37.96
N ARG A 198 -8.08 6.58 38.31
CA ARG A 198 -6.85 7.09 37.68
C ARG A 198 -5.68 6.12 37.87
N ARG A 199 -5.50 5.57 39.07
CA ARG A 199 -4.43 4.60 39.38
C ARG A 199 -4.61 3.30 38.61
N LYS A 200 -5.84 2.79 38.47
CA LYS A 200 -6.14 1.61 37.64
C LYS A 200 -5.79 1.86 36.17
N MET A 201 -6.09 3.05 35.66
CA MET A 201 -5.77 3.45 34.29
C MET A 201 -4.27 3.61 34.05
N GLN A 202 -3.54 4.26 34.98
CA GLN A 202 -2.09 4.37 34.95
C GLN A 202 -1.41 3.00 35.00
N HIS A 203 -1.87 2.11 35.89
CA HIS A 203 -1.36 0.74 35.96
C HIS A 203 -1.57 -0.01 34.64
N LYS A 204 -2.69 0.22 33.94
CA LYS A 204 -2.96 -0.39 32.64
C LYS A 204 -2.02 0.11 31.55
N ILE A 205 -1.69 1.40 31.56
CA ILE A 205 -0.69 2.00 30.65
C ILE A 205 0.68 1.38 30.92
N LEU A 206 1.08 1.30 32.19
CA LEU A 206 2.35 0.70 32.60
C LEU A 206 2.44 -0.77 32.23
N GLU A 207 1.35 -1.53 32.34
CA GLU A 207 1.27 -2.94 31.92
C GLU A 207 1.40 -3.09 30.39
N MET A 208 0.81 -2.18 29.61
CA MET A 208 0.96 -2.21 28.15
C MET A 208 2.36 -1.77 27.69
N GLN A 209 2.95 -0.78 28.35
CA GLN A 209 4.33 -0.35 28.13
C GLN A 209 5.33 -1.43 28.54
N SER A 210 5.10 -2.09 29.68
CA SER A 210 5.94 -3.20 30.11
C SER A 210 5.79 -4.39 29.18
N LYS A 211 4.62 -4.71 28.63
CA LYS A 211 4.50 -5.76 27.59
C LYS A 211 5.23 -5.39 26.29
N LEU A 212 5.42 -4.11 26.00
CA LEU A 212 6.27 -3.63 24.91
C LEU A 212 7.78 -3.79 25.23
N ILE A 213 8.16 -3.66 26.50
CA ILE A 213 9.56 -3.65 26.98
C ILE A 213 10.04 -5.03 27.47
N THR A 214 9.14 -5.89 27.94
CA THR A 214 9.43 -7.20 28.57
C THR A 214 9.41 -8.35 27.56
N GLY A 215 9.61 -8.03 26.28
CA GLY A 215 10.05 -8.97 25.25
C GLY A 215 11.57 -9.23 25.31
N GLY A 216 12.12 -9.47 26.50
CA GLY A 216 13.38 -10.19 26.74
C GLY A 216 14.73 -9.63 26.25
N LYS A 217 14.79 -8.58 25.42
CA LYS A 217 16.04 -7.87 25.09
C LYS A 217 15.71 -6.48 24.57
N ASP A 218 16.37 -5.47 25.12
CA ASP A 218 16.21 -4.06 24.77
C ASP A 218 16.02 -3.90 23.25
N ILE A 219 14.85 -3.40 22.82
CA ILE A 219 14.53 -3.17 21.40
C ILE A 219 15.63 -2.35 20.73
N ILE A 220 16.27 -1.44 21.46
CA ILE A 220 17.38 -0.60 20.98
C ILE A 220 18.66 -1.42 20.78
N THR A 221 18.95 -2.39 21.65
CA THR A 221 20.13 -3.26 21.53
C THR A 221 19.95 -4.32 20.45
N HIS A 222 18.75 -4.89 20.31
CA HIS A 222 18.47 -5.90 19.29
C HIS A 222 18.36 -5.28 17.89
N THR A 223 17.79 -4.08 17.77
CA THR A 223 17.80 -3.33 16.50
C THR A 223 19.22 -2.93 16.11
N SER A 224 20.06 -2.49 17.06
CA SER A 224 21.49 -2.23 16.81
C SER A 224 22.28 -3.48 16.40
N GLU A 225 22.08 -4.64 17.06
CA GLU A 225 22.73 -5.90 16.70
C GLU A 225 22.28 -6.42 15.32
N GLN A 226 20.98 -6.36 15.01
CA GLN A 226 20.45 -6.75 13.70
C GLN A 226 20.91 -5.79 12.59
N GLU A 227 20.95 -4.49 12.87
CA GLU A 227 21.45 -3.48 11.93
C GLU A 227 22.95 -3.66 11.67
N GLN A 228 23.75 -3.97 12.70
CA GLN A 228 25.15 -4.34 12.54
C GLN A 228 25.32 -5.63 11.72
N ALA A 229 24.51 -6.67 11.97
CA ALA A 229 24.54 -7.91 11.20
C ALA A 229 24.15 -7.69 9.73
N LEU A 230 23.14 -6.86 9.46
CA LEU A 230 22.76 -6.45 8.11
C LEU A 230 23.85 -5.62 7.44
N ARG A 231 24.51 -4.72 8.18
CA ARG A 231 25.64 -3.92 7.68
C ARG A 231 26.85 -4.80 7.34
N GLN A 232 27.13 -5.82 8.15
CA GLN A 232 28.16 -6.82 7.86
C GLN A 232 27.80 -7.64 6.62
N LYS A 233 26.57 -8.13 6.49
CA LYS A 233 26.10 -8.83 5.29
C LYS A 233 26.18 -7.95 4.04
N ARG A 234 25.77 -6.68 4.13
CA ARG A 234 25.89 -5.71 3.04
C ARG A 234 27.35 -5.48 2.63
N ARG A 235 28.28 -5.41 3.60
CA ARG A 235 29.72 -5.32 3.32
C ARG A 235 30.25 -6.56 2.59
N LEU A 236 29.89 -7.76 3.05
CA LEU A 236 30.30 -9.01 2.39
C LEU A 236 29.76 -9.12 0.96
N ILE A 237 28.51 -8.70 0.73
CA ILE A 237 27.92 -8.67 -0.61
C ILE A 237 28.67 -7.67 -1.50
N ALA A 238 28.94 -6.45 -1.01
CA ALA A 238 29.68 -5.45 -1.77
C ALA A 238 31.10 -5.93 -2.13
N GLU A 239 31.77 -6.64 -1.23
CA GLU A 239 33.09 -7.20 -1.48
C GLU A 239 33.06 -8.37 -2.48
N ALA A 240 32.03 -9.22 -2.40
CA ALA A 240 31.79 -10.28 -3.37
C ALA A 240 31.47 -9.71 -4.76
N GLU A 241 30.67 -8.64 -4.84
CA GLU A 241 30.40 -7.92 -6.09
C GLU A 241 31.69 -7.29 -6.65
N ARG A 242 32.56 -6.74 -5.80
CA ARG A 242 33.84 -6.18 -6.24
C ARG A 242 34.75 -7.26 -6.81
N ARG A 243 34.91 -8.39 -6.12
CA ARG A 243 35.66 -9.55 -6.62
C ARG A 243 35.09 -10.10 -7.92
N ASN A 244 33.76 -10.18 -8.05
CA ASN A 244 33.11 -10.58 -9.31
C ASN A 244 33.41 -9.59 -10.45
N ARG A 245 33.39 -8.28 -10.19
CA ARG A 245 33.76 -7.27 -11.20
C ARG A 245 35.23 -7.36 -11.61
N GLU A 246 36.14 -7.55 -10.67
CA GLU A 246 37.58 -7.73 -10.94
C GLU A 246 37.82 -8.98 -11.81
N VAL A 247 37.17 -10.11 -11.49
CA VAL A 247 37.23 -11.33 -12.31
C VAL A 247 36.64 -11.12 -13.71
N GLN A 248 35.52 -10.39 -13.81
CA GLN A 248 34.89 -10.07 -15.09
C GLN A 248 35.82 -9.24 -15.98
N GLN A 249 36.48 -8.22 -15.42
CA GLN A 249 37.45 -7.38 -16.15
C GLN A 249 38.66 -8.18 -16.61
N GLN A 250 39.18 -9.09 -15.79
CA GLN A 250 40.30 -9.96 -16.19
C GLN A 250 39.92 -10.92 -17.32
N LEU A 251 38.69 -11.45 -17.30
CA LEU A 251 38.18 -12.28 -18.38
C LEU A 251 38.05 -11.47 -19.68
N GLU A 252 37.58 -10.23 -19.59
CA GLU A 252 37.44 -9.33 -20.73
C GLU A 252 38.80 -8.94 -21.34
N GLN A 253 39.80 -8.59 -20.52
CA GLN A 253 41.17 -8.34 -20.98
C GLN A 253 41.79 -9.58 -21.65
N ARG A 254 41.66 -10.77 -21.04
CA ARG A 254 42.14 -12.01 -21.67
C ARG A 254 41.43 -12.32 -22.98
N GLU A 255 40.14 -12.00 -23.11
CA GLU A 255 39.44 -12.13 -24.37
C GLU A 255 39.91 -11.11 -25.42
N GLU A 256 40.27 -9.90 -25.02
CA GLU A 256 40.81 -8.85 -25.89
C GLU A 256 42.22 -9.22 -26.39
N ASP A 257 43.11 -9.66 -25.50
CA ASP A 257 44.46 -10.15 -25.84
C ASP A 257 44.40 -11.36 -26.79
N ARG A 258 43.42 -12.25 -26.59
CA ARG A 258 43.18 -13.37 -27.51
C ARG A 258 42.65 -12.88 -28.86
N ARG A 259 41.86 -11.81 -28.90
CA ARG A 259 41.37 -11.22 -30.16
C ARG A 259 42.49 -10.55 -30.95
N THR A 260 43.42 -9.85 -30.29
CA THR A 260 44.57 -9.23 -30.97
C THR A 260 45.55 -10.28 -31.48
N MET A 261 45.77 -11.39 -30.73
CA MET A 261 46.56 -12.53 -31.20
C MET A 261 45.91 -13.24 -32.40
N ASN A 262 44.57 -13.27 -32.48
CA ASN A 262 43.83 -13.75 -33.65
C ASN A 262 43.87 -12.79 -34.85
N GLU A 263 44.38 -11.57 -34.74
CA GLU A 263 44.53 -10.66 -35.89
C GLU A 263 45.76 -10.99 -36.75
N THR A 264 46.69 -11.80 -36.24
CA THR A 264 47.74 -12.45 -37.04
C THR A 264 47.27 -13.81 -37.54
N TYR A 265 46.47 -13.83 -38.60
CA TYR A 265 45.97 -15.08 -39.20
C TYR A 265 47.11 -15.87 -39.83
N THR A 266 47.19 -17.17 -39.52
CA THR A 266 48.22 -18.04 -40.10
C THR A 266 47.82 -18.60 -41.46
N SER A 267 46.53 -18.52 -41.81
CA SER A 267 45.98 -18.93 -43.10
C SER A 267 44.76 -18.11 -43.51
N ILE A 268 44.60 -17.86 -44.82
CA ILE A 268 43.41 -17.20 -45.39
C ILE A 268 42.10 -17.94 -45.02
N LYS A 269 42.15 -19.27 -44.85
CA LYS A 269 40.97 -20.07 -44.43
C LYS A 269 40.53 -19.72 -43.01
N GLU A 270 41.47 -19.58 -42.10
CA GLU A 270 41.25 -19.18 -40.70
C GLU A 270 40.67 -17.75 -40.63
N GLU A 271 41.21 -16.83 -41.44
CA GLU A 271 40.69 -15.46 -41.55
C GLU A 271 39.23 -15.42 -42.05
N VAL A 272 38.88 -16.25 -43.04
CA VAL A 272 37.52 -16.33 -43.55
C VAL A 272 36.56 -16.91 -42.51
N GLU A 273 36.97 -17.92 -41.75
CA GLU A 273 36.16 -18.47 -40.66
C GLU A 273 35.94 -17.46 -39.53
N ASP A 274 37.00 -16.76 -39.10
CA ASP A 274 36.90 -15.73 -38.07
C ASP A 274 36.05 -14.53 -38.52
N LYS A 275 36.19 -14.09 -39.78
CA LYS A 275 35.32 -13.06 -40.36
C LYS A 275 33.86 -13.54 -40.48
N ARG A 276 33.63 -14.81 -40.83
CA ARG A 276 32.27 -15.40 -40.84
C ARG A 276 31.65 -15.42 -39.45
N THR A 277 32.39 -15.83 -38.42
CA THR A 277 31.87 -15.83 -37.05
C THR A 277 31.63 -14.40 -36.53
N LYS A 278 32.51 -13.44 -36.84
CA LYS A 278 32.29 -12.00 -36.56
C LYS A 278 31.01 -11.50 -37.24
N ARG A 279 30.82 -11.80 -38.53
CA ARG A 279 29.60 -11.45 -39.28
C ARG A 279 28.36 -12.05 -38.62
N ASP A 280 28.40 -13.32 -38.23
CA ASP A 280 27.26 -13.99 -37.61
C ASP A 280 26.95 -13.41 -36.21
N LYS A 281 27.98 -13.05 -35.44
CA LYS A 281 27.82 -12.32 -34.17
C LYS A 281 27.19 -10.94 -34.38
N LEU A 282 27.68 -10.17 -35.36
CA LEU A 282 27.12 -8.86 -35.70
C LEU A 282 25.67 -8.97 -36.19
N SER A 283 25.35 -9.96 -37.03
CA SER A 283 23.98 -10.23 -37.49
C SER A 283 23.05 -10.59 -36.33
N LYS A 284 23.49 -11.42 -35.38
CA LYS A 284 22.72 -11.72 -34.16
C LYS A 284 22.52 -10.48 -33.30
N SER A 285 23.55 -9.63 -33.15
CA SER A 285 23.45 -8.37 -32.40
C SER A 285 22.47 -7.40 -33.05
N LEU A 286 22.53 -7.27 -34.38
CA LEU A 286 21.62 -6.45 -35.17
C LEU A 286 20.17 -6.90 -35.00
N LYS A 287 19.89 -8.21 -35.14
CA LYS A 287 18.55 -8.78 -34.88
C LYS A 287 18.04 -8.49 -33.46
N LYS A 288 18.92 -8.54 -32.45
CA LYS A 288 18.56 -8.18 -31.07
C LYS A 288 18.21 -6.70 -30.94
N LEU A 289 18.97 -5.81 -31.58
CA LEU A 289 18.68 -4.37 -31.58
C LEU A 289 17.39 -4.04 -32.32
N GLU A 290 17.12 -4.71 -33.44
CA GLU A 290 15.86 -4.59 -34.18
C GLU A 290 14.65 -5.04 -33.32
N ALA A 291 14.77 -6.15 -32.61
CA ALA A 291 13.73 -6.61 -31.68
C ALA A 291 13.51 -5.61 -30.54
N LYS A 292 14.59 -5.05 -29.95
CA LYS A 292 14.49 -3.99 -28.93
C LYS A 292 13.81 -2.73 -29.48
N LYS A 293 14.13 -2.32 -30.71
CA LYS A 293 13.49 -1.19 -31.38
C LYS A 293 11.99 -1.43 -31.53
N GLN A 294 11.58 -2.63 -31.96
CA GLN A 294 10.15 -2.97 -32.05
C GLN A 294 9.45 -2.97 -30.69
N ASP A 295 10.07 -3.54 -29.66
CA ASP A 295 9.51 -3.53 -28.30
C ASP A 295 9.31 -2.10 -27.76
N ILE A 296 10.27 -1.20 -28.01
CA ILE A 296 10.13 0.22 -27.66
C ILE A 296 8.98 0.88 -28.42
N ILE A 297 8.85 0.63 -29.73
CA ILE A 297 7.77 1.18 -30.55
C ILE A 297 6.40 0.71 -30.04
N GLU A 298 6.26 -0.58 -29.72
CA GLU A 298 5.01 -1.14 -29.22
C GLU A 298 4.63 -0.57 -27.84
N LYS A 299 5.62 -0.38 -26.96
CA LYS A 299 5.41 0.30 -25.67
C LYS A 299 4.93 1.74 -25.84
N HIS A 300 5.55 2.49 -26.75
CA HIS A 300 5.10 3.85 -27.06
C HIS A 300 3.70 3.88 -27.66
N ARG A 301 3.36 2.92 -28.52
CA ARG A 301 2.01 2.79 -29.07
C ARG A 301 0.99 2.52 -27.96
N SER A 302 1.23 1.51 -27.10
CA SER A 302 0.31 1.17 -26.00
C SER A 302 0.11 2.35 -25.04
N ALA A 303 1.20 3.03 -24.64
CA ALA A 303 1.11 4.18 -23.75
C ALA A 303 0.33 5.34 -24.40
N ARG A 304 0.50 5.55 -25.71
CA ARG A 304 -0.27 6.56 -26.44
C ARG A 304 -1.75 6.21 -26.50
N GLU A 305 -2.09 4.94 -26.76
CA GLU A 305 -3.49 4.48 -26.77
C GLU A 305 -4.17 4.65 -25.40
N GLU A 306 -3.44 4.39 -24.31
CA GLU A 306 -3.92 4.63 -22.94
C GLU A 306 -4.17 6.11 -22.66
N LEU A 307 -3.22 6.99 -23.00
CA LEU A 307 -3.37 8.43 -22.84
C LEU A 307 -4.51 9.00 -23.71
N GLU A 308 -4.67 8.52 -24.94
CA GLU A 308 -5.77 8.91 -25.80
C GLU A 308 -7.13 8.45 -25.25
N ALA A 309 -7.19 7.27 -24.61
CA ALA A 309 -8.39 6.79 -23.94
C ALA A 309 -8.76 7.65 -22.72
N GLU A 310 -7.78 7.99 -21.88
CA GLU A 310 -7.96 8.90 -20.74
C GLU A 310 -8.41 10.29 -21.21
N GLN A 311 -7.78 10.82 -22.26
CA GLN A 311 -8.17 12.10 -22.85
C GLN A 311 -9.62 12.08 -23.35
N ARG A 312 -10.07 11.00 -24.00
CA ARG A 312 -11.46 10.85 -24.44
C ARG A 312 -12.45 10.82 -23.28
N GLU A 313 -12.12 10.13 -22.19
CA GLU A 313 -12.98 10.08 -21.00
C GLU A 313 -13.05 11.46 -20.32
N MET A 314 -11.92 12.13 -20.15
CA MET A 314 -11.86 13.49 -19.61
C MET A 314 -12.65 14.48 -20.49
N GLN A 315 -12.54 14.38 -21.82
CA GLN A 315 -13.34 15.18 -22.75
C GLN A 315 -14.83 14.90 -22.64
N LYS A 316 -15.22 13.64 -22.43
CA LYS A 316 -16.62 13.25 -22.23
C LYS A 316 -17.17 13.86 -20.94
N GLN A 317 -16.41 13.80 -19.85
CA GLN A 317 -16.78 14.43 -18.57
C GLN A 317 -16.86 15.95 -18.69
N ALA A 318 -15.89 16.59 -19.34
CA ALA A 318 -15.90 18.03 -19.58
C ALA A 318 -17.13 18.45 -20.40
N LYS A 319 -17.46 17.72 -21.47
CA LYS A 319 -18.68 17.96 -22.28
C LYS A 319 -19.96 17.78 -21.46
N LEU A 320 -20.00 16.78 -20.57
CA LEU A 320 -21.13 16.59 -19.67
C LEU A 320 -21.29 17.79 -18.73
N PHE A 321 -20.21 18.24 -18.08
CA PHE A 321 -20.26 19.40 -17.20
C PHE A 321 -20.65 20.67 -17.96
N GLN A 322 -20.12 20.87 -19.17
CA GLN A 322 -20.52 21.96 -20.05
C GLN A 322 -22.03 21.92 -20.33
N LEU A 323 -22.57 20.76 -20.69
CA LEU A 323 -24.00 20.57 -20.95
C LEU A 323 -24.86 20.84 -19.69
N VAL A 324 -24.38 20.44 -18.52
CA VAL A 324 -25.06 20.72 -17.25
C VAL A 324 -25.06 22.22 -16.96
N ILE A 325 -23.92 22.89 -17.14
CA ILE A 325 -23.81 24.34 -16.95
C ILE A 325 -24.74 25.09 -17.92
N GLU A 326 -24.79 24.68 -19.18
CA GLU A 326 -25.62 25.33 -20.21
C GLU A 326 -27.13 25.14 -19.97
N ASN A 327 -27.55 23.96 -19.52
CA ASN A 327 -28.99 23.67 -19.36
C ASN A 327 -29.56 23.99 -17.97
N PHE A 328 -28.75 23.94 -16.91
CA PHE A 328 -29.24 24.03 -15.53
C PHE A 328 -28.75 25.25 -14.76
N ILE A 329 -27.73 25.98 -15.24
CA ILE A 329 -27.21 27.17 -14.54
C ILE A 329 -27.60 28.44 -15.32
N PRO A 330 -28.39 29.34 -14.71
CA PRO A 330 -28.70 30.63 -15.31
C PRO A 330 -27.45 31.42 -15.70
N VAL A 331 -27.51 32.11 -16.85
CA VAL A 331 -26.39 32.85 -17.43
C VAL A 331 -25.80 33.86 -16.44
N ASP A 332 -26.64 34.55 -15.67
CA ASP A 332 -26.22 35.55 -14.67
C ASP A 332 -25.40 34.95 -13.52
N GLU A 333 -25.80 33.77 -13.03
CA GLU A 333 -25.09 33.05 -11.96
C GLU A 333 -23.74 32.53 -12.46
N ARG A 334 -23.70 32.02 -13.71
CA ARG A 334 -22.45 31.59 -14.36
C ARG A 334 -21.44 32.74 -14.46
N GLU A 335 -21.87 33.92 -14.89
CA GLU A 335 -20.99 35.10 -14.98
C GLU A 335 -20.51 35.57 -13.60
N ARG A 336 -21.38 35.54 -12.58
CA ARG A 336 -20.99 35.87 -11.20
C ARG A 336 -19.94 34.90 -10.65
N LEU A 337 -20.07 33.61 -10.93
CA LEU A 337 -19.11 32.58 -10.51
C LEU A 337 -17.78 32.73 -11.25
N LEU A 338 -17.80 32.90 -12.58
CA LEU A 338 -16.57 33.08 -13.38
C LEU A 338 -15.75 34.29 -12.93
N LYS A 339 -16.39 35.40 -12.53
CA LYS A 339 -15.71 36.59 -11.99
C LYS A 339 -15.05 36.35 -10.62
N ARG A 340 -15.47 35.32 -9.89
CA ARG A 340 -15.02 35.02 -8.52
C ARG A 340 -14.05 33.84 -8.45
N ILE A 341 -14.02 32.99 -9.48
CA ILE A 341 -13.12 31.84 -9.55
C ILE A 341 -11.69 32.34 -9.72
N GLN A 342 -10.79 31.87 -8.86
CA GLN A 342 -9.36 32.10 -8.93
C GLN A 342 -8.63 30.76 -8.81
N PHE A 343 -7.60 30.55 -9.62
CA PHE A 343 -6.74 29.39 -9.50
C PHE A 343 -5.65 29.65 -8.46
N ASP A 344 -5.52 28.76 -7.48
CA ASP A 344 -4.41 28.78 -6.53
C ASP A 344 -3.28 27.88 -7.04
N GLU A 345 -2.21 28.49 -7.55
CA GLU A 345 -1.03 27.76 -8.07
C GLU A 345 -0.25 27.02 -6.98
N GLN A 346 -0.29 27.46 -5.72
CA GLN A 346 0.46 26.82 -4.64
C GLN A 346 -0.18 25.52 -4.18
N GLN A 347 -1.52 25.46 -4.25
CA GLN A 347 -2.29 24.30 -3.81
C GLN A 347 -2.92 23.49 -4.94
N ASN A 348 -2.80 23.99 -6.19
CA ASN A 348 -3.29 23.34 -7.41
C ASN A 348 -4.81 23.04 -7.41
N TYR A 349 -5.62 23.96 -6.85
CA TYR A 349 -7.08 23.87 -6.89
C TYR A 349 -7.75 25.23 -7.13
N TRP A 350 -8.99 25.21 -7.61
CA TRP A 350 -9.79 26.42 -7.85
C TRP A 350 -10.47 26.88 -6.56
N THR A 351 -10.29 28.15 -6.21
CA THR A 351 -10.94 28.82 -5.07
C THR A 351 -11.96 29.85 -5.56
N LEU A 352 -12.98 30.14 -4.73
CA LEU A 352 -13.91 31.24 -4.96
C LEU A 352 -13.53 32.41 -4.06
N LYS A 353 -13.36 33.61 -4.64
CA LYS A 353 -13.21 34.84 -3.86
C LYS A 353 -14.44 35.07 -2.98
N GLU A 354 -14.19 35.30 -1.70
CA GLU A 354 -15.21 35.70 -0.73
C GLU A 354 -15.84 37.03 -1.17
N LEU A 355 -17.16 37.13 -1.07
CA LEU A 355 -17.84 38.40 -1.24
C LEU A 355 -17.42 39.27 -0.06
N SER A 356 -16.81 40.43 -0.32
CA SER A 356 -16.62 41.42 0.72
C SER A 356 -17.99 41.72 1.30
N LYS A 357 -18.21 41.36 2.57
CA LYS A 357 -19.37 41.82 3.33
C LYS A 357 -19.25 43.34 3.34
N GLN A 358 -19.98 44.02 2.47
CA GLN A 358 -20.27 45.43 2.70
C GLN A 358 -20.99 45.47 4.04
N THR A 359 -20.25 45.86 5.07
CA THR A 359 -20.79 46.38 6.31
C THR A 359 -21.72 47.51 5.91
N TYR A 360 -23.03 47.25 5.94
CA TYR A 360 -24.00 48.33 6.01
C TYR A 360 -23.74 49.04 7.33
N ASP A 361 -23.04 50.16 7.24
CA ASP A 361 -22.90 51.09 8.34
C ASP A 361 -24.11 52.03 8.29
N LYS A 362 -25.00 51.83 9.28
CA LYS A 362 -26.16 52.63 9.72
C LYS A 362 -27.48 52.51 8.97
#